data_AF-A0A1G7PSD9-F1
#
_entry.id   AF-A0A1G7PSD9-F1
#
_cell.length_a   1.000
_cell.length_b   1.000
_cell.length_c   1.000
_cell.angle_alpha   90.00
_cell.angle_beta   90.00
_cell.angle_gamma   90.00
#
_symmetry.space_group_name_H-M   'P 1'
#
loop_
_entity.id
_entity.type
_entity.pdbx_description
1 polymer ?
#
loop_
_entity_poly.entity_id
_entity_poly.type
_entity_poly.pdbx_seq_one_letter_code
_entity_poly.pdbx_strand_id
1 'polypeptide(L)'
;MEMQNITLSLPKGLLQKIKHIAIDRQTSVSSLLTETLEEIVRKENSYDKKGFNLGTEGELTWRREDLYRDLNSGQYSGKVKVQNPFSK
;
A
#
# COMPACT_ATOMS: atom_id res chain seq x y z
N MET A 1 9.47 23.77 8.13
CA MET A 1 8.15 23.64 7.46
C MET A 1 7.27 24.74 8.00
N GLU A 2 6.49 25.37 7.13
CA GLU A 2 5.45 26.30 7.53
C GLU A 2 4.24 25.51 8.06
N MET A 3 3.60 26.00 9.12
CA MET A 3 2.46 25.33 9.77
C MET A 3 1.18 26.11 9.49
N GLN A 4 0.12 25.40 9.09
CA GLN A 4 -1.20 25.98 8.85
C GLN A 4 -2.21 25.42 9.85
N ASN A 5 -2.97 26.31 10.51
CA ASN A 5 -4.01 25.91 11.45
C ASN A 5 -5.28 25.47 10.72
N ILE A 6 -5.92 24.43 11.24
CA ILE A 6 -7.20 23.89 10.74
C ILE A 6 -8.17 23.79 11.92
N THR A 7 -9.41 24.26 11.71
CA THR A 7 -10.52 24.12 12.68
C THR A 7 -11.42 22.98 12.25
N LEU A 8 -11.69 22.04 13.17
CA LEU A 8 -12.54 20.87 12.91
C LEU A 8 -13.76 20.87 13.82
N SER A 9 -14.92 20.60 13.25
CA SER A 9 -16.14 20.33 14.02
C SER A 9 -16.28 18.82 14.23
N LEU A 10 -16.21 18.37 15.48
CA LEU A 10 -16.27 16.95 15.83
C LEU A 10 -17.37 16.70 16.88
N PRO A 11 -18.01 15.53 16.89
CA PRO A 11 -18.92 15.16 17.96
C PRO A 11 -18.24 15.22 19.34
N LYS A 12 -18.91 15.80 20.33
CA LYS A 12 -18.34 15.99 21.68
C LYS A 12 -17.83 14.68 22.30
N GLY A 13 -18.59 13.60 22.15
CA GLY A 13 -18.20 12.29 22.67
C GLY A 13 -16.97 11.70 21.98
N LEU A 14 -16.77 11.98 20.67
CA LEU A 14 -15.58 11.56 19.95
C LEU A 14 -14.34 12.32 20.45
N LEU A 15 -14.47 13.65 20.60
CA LEU A 15 -13.37 14.49 21.09
C LEU A 15 -12.92 14.08 22.50
N GLN A 16 -13.85 13.72 23.38
CA GLN A 16 -13.52 13.22 24.73
C GLN A 16 -12.72 11.92 24.69
N LYS A 17 -13.15 10.94 23.89
CA LYS A 17 -12.45 9.65 23.75
C LYS A 17 -11.04 9.83 23.19
N ILE A 18 -10.89 10.66 22.15
CA ILE A 18 -9.58 10.93 21.54
C ILE A 18 -8.64 11.63 22.53
N LYS A 19 -9.14 12.55 23.38
CA LYS A 19 -8.31 13.17 24.42
C LYS A 19 -7.79 12.16 25.42
N HIS A 20 -8.62 11.21 25.87
CA HIS A 20 -8.14 10.14 26.76
C HIS A 20 -7.06 9.30 26.09
N ILE A 21 -7.26 8.87 24.84
CA ILE A 21 -6.25 8.11 24.09
C ILE A 21 -4.94 8.90 23.95
N ALA A 22 -5.02 10.21 23.70
CA ALA A 22 -3.83 11.05 23.61
C ALA A 22 -3.06 11.08 24.94
N ILE A 23 -3.76 11.22 26.08
CA ILE A 23 -3.16 11.16 27.42
C ILE A 23 -2.50 9.80 27.67
N ASP A 24 -3.22 8.70 27.40
CA ASP A 24 -2.72 7.34 27.60
C ASP A 24 -1.44 7.08 26.79
N ARG A 25 -1.34 7.68 25.60
CA ARG A 25 -0.18 7.60 24.70
C ARG A 25 0.87 8.68 24.95
N GLN A 26 0.72 9.51 25.99
CA GLN A 26 1.61 10.64 26.31
C GLN A 26 1.85 11.58 25.12
N THR A 27 0.79 11.83 24.35
CA THR A 27 0.82 12.66 23.15
C THR A 27 -0.36 13.64 23.13
N SER A 28 -0.48 14.41 22.05
CA SER A 28 -1.57 15.37 21.87
C SER A 28 -2.53 14.93 20.77
N VAL A 29 -3.75 15.49 20.80
CA VAL A 29 -4.74 15.25 19.74
C VAL A 29 -4.22 15.76 18.38
N SER A 30 -3.54 16.91 18.37
CA SER A 30 -2.93 17.44 17.15
C SER A 30 -1.84 16.52 16.62
N SER A 31 -0.98 15.97 17.49
CA SER A 31 0.06 15.01 17.08
C SER A 31 -0.54 13.75 16.46
N LEU A 32 -1.58 13.17 17.07
CA LEU A 32 -2.28 12.00 16.52
C LEU A 32 -2.90 12.29 15.15
N LEU A 33 -3.52 13.47 14.99
CA LEU A 33 -4.07 13.91 13.72
C LEU A 33 -2.99 14.11 12.65
N THR A 34 -1.89 14.77 13.00
CA THR A 34 -0.75 14.98 12.09
C THR A 34 -0.20 13.64 11.60
N GLU A 35 0.07 12.70 12.51
CA GLU A 35 0.57 11.36 12.15
C GLU A 35 -0.40 10.63 11.19
N THR A 36 -1.69 10.69 11.48
CA THR A 36 -2.73 10.08 10.62
C THR A 36 -2.77 10.71 9.24
N LEU A 37 -2.70 12.06 9.16
CA LEU A 37 -2.69 12.78 7.88
C LEU A 37 -1.42 12.47 7.07
N GLU A 38 -0.26 12.41 7.72
CA GLU A 38 0.99 11.98 7.08
C GLU A 38 0.91 10.54 6.57
N GLU A 39 0.28 9.64 7.31
CA GLU A 39 0.08 8.25 6.88
C GLU A 39 -0.83 8.17 5.64
N ILE A 40 -1.90 8.95 5.61
CA ILE A 40 -2.80 9.04 4.44
C ILE A 40 -2.03 9.50 3.20
N VAL A 41 -1.28 10.60 3.31
CA VAL A 41 -0.47 11.14 2.21
C VAL A 41 0.62 10.15 1.77
N ARG A 42 1.25 9.46 2.72
CA ARG A 42 2.27 8.44 2.43
C ARG A 42 1.69 7.25 1.68
N LYS A 43 0.50 6.78 2.08
CA LYS A 43 -0.19 5.68 1.41
C LYS A 43 -0.55 6.07 -0.02
N GLU A 44 -1.14 7.24 -0.24
CA GLU A 44 -1.48 7.73 -1.58
C GLU A 44 -0.25 7.79 -2.50
N ASN A 45 0.83 8.43 -2.04
CA ASN A 45 2.07 8.56 -2.81
C ASN A 45 2.78 7.21 -3.08
N SER A 46 2.53 6.19 -2.25
CA SER A 46 3.13 4.87 -2.42
C SER A 46 2.47 4.04 -3.52
N TYR A 47 1.19 4.33 -3.85
CA TYR A 47 0.51 3.71 -4.98
C TYR A 47 0.99 4.28 -6.32
N ASP A 48 1.29 5.58 -6.38
CA ASP A 48 1.80 6.22 -7.62
C ASP A 48 3.24 5.83 -7.98
N LYS A 49 4.04 5.31 -7.04
CA LYS A 49 5.47 4.99 -7.25
C LYS A 49 5.78 3.51 -7.43
N LYS A 50 4.77 2.65 -7.53
CA LYS A 50 4.97 1.22 -7.79
C LYS A 50 4.17 0.74 -8.98
N GLY A 51 4.39 1.37 -10.13
CA GLY A 51 4.46 0.60 -11.36
C GLY A 51 5.58 -0.42 -11.17
N PHE A 52 5.26 -1.63 -10.71
CA PHE A 52 6.21 -2.74 -10.78
C PHE A 52 6.65 -2.81 -12.25
N ASN A 53 7.94 -2.65 -12.52
CA ASN A 53 8.46 -3.04 -13.81
C ASN A 53 8.35 -4.56 -13.84
N LEU A 54 7.27 -5.06 -14.43
CA LEU A 54 6.97 -6.48 -14.56
C LEU A 54 7.92 -7.18 -15.54
N GLY A 55 9.02 -6.51 -15.95
CA GLY A 55 9.96 -7.00 -16.95
C GLY A 55 9.34 -7.11 -18.34
N THR A 56 8.17 -6.49 -18.55
CA THR A 56 7.41 -6.59 -19.79
C THR A 56 7.73 -5.48 -20.78
N GLU A 57 8.50 -4.44 -20.41
CA GLU A 57 8.76 -3.25 -21.26
C GLU A 57 7.49 -2.66 -21.94
N GLY A 58 6.30 -2.92 -21.38
CA GLY A 58 5.02 -2.54 -21.97
C GLY A 58 4.40 -3.57 -22.94
N GLU A 59 5.07 -4.67 -23.24
CA GLU A 59 4.57 -5.76 -24.07
C GLU A 59 4.08 -6.96 -23.23
N LEU A 60 2.77 -7.15 -23.16
CA LEU A 60 2.19 -8.43 -22.78
C LEU A 60 2.47 -9.45 -23.90
N THR A 61 3.51 -10.28 -23.74
CA THR A 61 3.86 -11.33 -24.71
C THR A 61 2.94 -12.55 -24.66
N TRP A 62 2.04 -12.62 -23.69
CA TRP A 62 1.07 -13.71 -23.54
C TRP A 62 -0.35 -13.16 -23.65
N ARG A 63 -1.16 -13.81 -24.48
CA ARG A 63 -2.59 -13.56 -24.55
C ARG A 63 -3.31 -14.54 -23.64
N ARG A 64 -4.53 -14.19 -23.20
CA ARG A 64 -5.32 -15.04 -22.27
C ARG A 64 -5.52 -16.44 -22.84
N GLU A 65 -5.56 -16.54 -24.17
CA GLU A 65 -5.75 -17.76 -24.93
C GLU A 65 -4.53 -18.69 -24.90
N ASP A 66 -3.34 -18.19 -24.51
CA ASP A 66 -2.12 -18.99 -24.35
C ASP A 66 -2.06 -19.71 -22.99
N LEU A 67 -2.91 -19.29 -22.04
CA LEU A 67 -3.03 -19.91 -20.72
C LEU A 67 -3.90 -21.17 -20.79
N TYR A 68 -3.38 -22.24 -21.37
CA TYR A 68 -4.02 -23.55 -21.28
C TYR A 68 -3.70 -24.21 -19.93
N ARG A 69 -4.74 -24.49 -19.15
CA ARG A 69 -4.64 -25.37 -17.98
C ARG A 69 -4.76 -26.81 -18.48
N ASP A 70 -3.63 -27.49 -18.62
CA ASP A 70 -3.64 -28.91 -18.91
C ASP A 70 -4.03 -29.68 -17.64
N LEU A 71 -5.31 -30.04 -17.52
CA LEU A 71 -5.86 -30.68 -16.32
C LEU A 71 -5.53 -32.20 -16.22
N ASN A 72 -4.80 -32.77 -17.17
CA ASN A 72 -4.59 -34.23 -17.24
C ASN A 72 -3.13 -34.72 -17.31
N SER A 73 -2.14 -33.83 -17.23
CA SER A 73 -0.77 -34.29 -16.98
C SER A 73 -0.11 -33.35 -15.99
N GLY A 74 0.32 -33.87 -14.84
CA GLY A 74 1.01 -33.12 -13.78
C GLY A 74 2.41 -32.64 -14.16
N GLN A 75 2.59 -32.12 -15.38
CA GLN A 75 3.82 -31.51 -15.85
C GLN A 75 3.52 -30.18 -16.54
N TYR A 76 4.07 -29.11 -15.96
CA TYR A 76 4.09 -27.79 -16.57
C TYR A 76 5.08 -27.81 -17.74
N SER A 77 4.60 -28.01 -18.97
CA SER A 77 5.42 -27.80 -20.17
C SER A 77 5.46 -26.31 -20.53
N GLY A 78 6.08 -25.52 -19.67
CA GLY A 78 6.62 -24.21 -20.05
C GLY A 78 8.12 -24.27 -19.84
N LYS A 79 8.93 -23.91 -20.86
CA LYS A 79 10.36 -23.68 -20.64
C LYS A 79 10.55 -22.39 -19.85
N VAL A 80 10.18 -22.41 -18.57
CA VAL A 80 10.43 -21.29 -17.67
C VAL A 80 11.75 -21.56 -16.98
N LYS A 81 12.85 -21.05 -17.55
CA LYS A 81 14.01 -20.74 -16.73
C LYS A 81 13.65 -19.50 -15.92
N VAL A 82 13.04 -19.70 -14.77
CA VAL A 82 12.99 -18.65 -13.74
C VAL A 82 14.42 -18.54 -13.22
N GLN A 83 15.19 -17.56 -13.68
CA GLN A 83 16.40 -17.19 -12.98
C GLN A 83 15.95 -16.54 -11.67
N ASN A 84 15.96 -17.30 -10.58
CA ASN A 84 15.66 -16.78 -9.24
C ASN A 84 16.75 -15.76 -8.86
N PRO A 85 16.43 -14.47 -8.66
CA PRO A 85 17.43 -13.46 -8.30
C PRO A 85 17.96 -13.61 -6.86
N PHE A 86 17.50 -14.61 -6.10
CA PHE A 86 17.99 -14.92 -4.74
C PHE A 86 18.84 -16.19 -4.63
N SER A 87 19.27 -16.79 -5.74
CA SER A 87 20.22 -17.91 -5.69
C SER A 87 21.67 -17.38 -5.76
N LYS A 88 22.26 -17.18 -4.57
CA LYS A 88 23.67 -16.86 -4.23
C LYS A 88 24.57 -16.24 -5.30
#